data_AF-S9NXL9-F1
#
_entry.id   AF-S9NXL9-F1
#
_cell.length_a   1.000
_cell.length_b   1.000
_cell.length_c   1.000
_cell.angle_alpha   90.00
_cell.angle_beta   90.00
_cell.angle_gamma   90.00
#
_symmetry.space_group_name_H-M   'P 1'
#
loop_
_entity.id
_entity.type
_entity.pdbx_description
1 polymer ?
#
loop_
_entity_poly.entity_id
_entity_poly.type
_entity_poly.pdbx_seq_one_letter_code
_entity_poly.pdbx_strand_id
1 'polypeptide(L)'
;MASPWDDFWPKFLLTVVDKVILGGAFALATYFLQKRLEVFKRDQAHASELAKSRIAAYHRVFAAESGTEFSLTLAWSAVGLLGTTRTDVRAVAEQRQEAVRRMDDLQKRIEGFQGSLGTERYLIGDNFARAALVLNGEFTQALRFIQHCIERDEAPDKHAVDRRSQAIHHARRALMLCLPPFARAPAEDLQFSEPDVDDIYAGLTTRVHQTPK
;
A
#
# COMPACT_ATOMS: atom_id res chain seq x y z
N MET A 1 -35.78 64.92 -52.00
CA MET A 1 -35.26 65.10 -50.63
C MET A 1 -35.22 63.72 -50.00
N ALA A 2 -34.03 63.16 -49.78
CA ALA A 2 -33.91 61.88 -49.07
C ALA A 2 -34.31 62.10 -47.62
N SER A 3 -35.16 61.22 -47.11
CA SER A 3 -35.66 61.32 -45.74
C SER A 3 -34.51 61.00 -44.78
N PRO A 4 -34.32 61.74 -43.68
CA PRO A 4 -33.32 61.39 -42.66
C PRO A 4 -33.52 59.99 -42.06
N TRP A 5 -34.67 59.37 -42.29
CA TRP A 5 -34.98 57.99 -41.93
C TRP A 5 -34.40 56.94 -42.91
N ASP A 6 -34.10 57.32 -44.15
CA ASP A 6 -33.57 56.42 -45.17
C ASP A 6 -32.14 55.96 -44.83
N ASP A 7 -31.36 56.81 -44.16
CA ASP A 7 -29.99 56.52 -43.69
C ASP A 7 -29.92 55.99 -42.25
N PHE A 8 -30.95 56.25 -41.43
CA PHE A 8 -30.98 55.85 -40.02
C PHE A 8 -31.25 54.35 -39.86
N TRP A 9 -32.26 53.83 -40.54
CA TRP A 9 -32.67 52.43 -40.43
C TRP A 9 -31.59 51.42 -40.80
N PRO A 10 -30.83 51.59 -41.91
CA PRO A 10 -29.75 50.68 -42.27
C PRO A 10 -28.63 50.69 -41.22
N LYS A 11 -28.25 51.86 -40.69
CA LYS A 11 -27.20 51.99 -39.66
C LYS A 11 -27.64 51.39 -38.32
N PHE A 12 -28.89 51.58 -37.94
CA PHE A 12 -29.45 50.98 -36.72
C PHE A 12 -29.50 49.45 -36.83
N LEU A 13 -30.03 48.92 -37.94
CA LEU A 13 -30.05 47.48 -38.21
C LEU A 13 -28.64 46.88 -38.24
N LEU A 14 -27.67 47.53 -38.88
CA LEU A 14 -26.28 47.07 -38.88
C LEU A 14 -25.70 46.99 -37.46
N THR A 15 -25.98 48.00 -36.63
CA THR A 15 -25.49 48.06 -35.25
C THR A 15 -26.12 46.98 -34.37
N VAL A 16 -27.42 46.72 -34.55
CA VAL A 16 -28.12 45.64 -33.84
C VAL A 16 -27.59 44.27 -34.26
N VAL A 17 -27.42 44.04 -35.56
CA VAL A 17 -26.85 42.79 -36.10
C VAL A 17 -25.42 42.58 -35.59
N ASP A 18 -24.59 43.63 -35.60
CA ASP A 18 -23.21 43.56 -35.08
C ASP A 18 -23.18 43.19 -33.59
N LYS A 19 -24.06 43.80 -32.77
CA LYS A 19 -24.17 43.46 -31.34
C LYS A 19 -24.69 42.05 -31.11
N VAL A 20 -25.63 41.56 -31.93
CA VAL A 20 -26.16 40.19 -31.83
C VAL A 20 -25.10 39.17 -32.25
N ILE A 21 -24.33 39.44 -33.30
CA ILE A 21 -23.24 38.56 -33.75
C ILE A 21 -22.12 38.53 -32.71
N LEU A 22 -21.68 39.69 -32.20
CA LEU A 22 -20.67 39.78 -31.15
C LEU A 22 -21.14 39.10 -29.85
N GLY A 23 -22.39 39.33 -29.46
CA GLY A 23 -23.01 38.67 -28.30
C GLY A 23 -23.12 37.15 -28.47
N GLY A 24 -23.53 36.69 -29.66
CA GLY A 24 -23.61 35.27 -30.00
C GLY A 24 -22.24 34.60 -30.03
N ALA A 25 -21.22 35.25 -30.61
CA ALA A 25 -19.85 34.75 -30.62
C ALA A 25 -19.26 34.67 -29.20
N PHE A 26 -19.55 35.66 -28.35
CA PHE A 26 -19.14 35.66 -26.94
C PHE A 26 -19.83 34.54 -26.14
N ALA A 27 -21.14 34.34 -26.34
CA ALA A 27 -21.90 33.25 -25.72
C ALA A 27 -21.36 31.87 -26.16
N LEU A 28 -21.04 31.72 -27.44
CA LEU A 28 -20.45 30.48 -27.96
C LEU A 28 -19.05 30.23 -27.37
N ALA A 29 -18.21 31.26 -27.33
CA ALA A 29 -16.86 31.17 -26.76
C ALA A 29 -16.88 30.83 -25.26
N THR A 30 -17.76 31.47 -24.49
CA THR A 30 -17.94 31.19 -23.06
C THR A 30 -18.50 29.79 -22.82
N TYR A 31 -19.44 29.32 -23.63
CA TYR A 31 -19.94 27.93 -23.57
C TYR A 31 -18.83 26.90 -23.83
N PHE A 32 -17.99 27.11 -24.86
CA PHE A 32 -16.85 26.23 -25.12
C PHE A 32 -15.81 26.26 -23.99
N LEU A 33 -15.56 27.43 -23.40
CA LEU A 33 -14.65 27.58 -22.27
C LEU A 33 -15.17 26.87 -21.02
N GLN A 34 -16.46 27.03 -20.71
CA GLN A 34 -17.12 26.32 -19.61
C GLN A 34 -17.04 24.80 -19.79
N LYS A 35 -17.37 24.31 -20.99
CA LYS A 35 -17.30 22.88 -21.29
C LYS A 35 -15.89 22.33 -21.15
N ARG A 36 -14.85 23.08 -21.56
CA ARG A 36 -13.46 22.67 -21.32
C ARG A 36 -13.11 22.67 -19.84
N LEU A 37 -13.50 23.69 -19.08
CA LEU A 37 -13.25 23.74 -17.63
C LEU A 37 -13.92 22.58 -16.89
N GLU A 38 -15.13 22.17 -17.28
CA GLU A 38 -15.80 21.00 -16.72
C GLU A 38 -15.04 19.70 -17.00
N VAL A 39 -14.56 19.51 -18.23
CA VAL A 39 -13.70 18.36 -18.59
C VAL A 39 -12.40 18.39 -17.78
N PHE A 40 -11.73 19.54 -17.68
CA PHE A 40 -10.52 19.68 -16.87
C PHE A 40 -10.76 19.36 -15.39
N LYS A 41 -11.87 19.83 -14.80
CA LYS A 41 -12.24 19.50 -13.42
C LYS A 41 -12.49 18.00 -13.23
N ARG A 42 -13.18 17.37 -14.19
CA ARG A 42 -13.45 15.93 -14.17
C ARG A 42 -12.16 15.11 -14.28
N ASP A 43 -11.28 15.48 -15.20
CA ASP A 43 -9.99 14.81 -15.39
C ASP A 43 -9.09 14.97 -14.16
N GLN A 44 -9.11 16.16 -13.53
CA GLN A 44 -8.39 16.40 -12.28
C GLN A 44 -8.95 15.58 -11.10
N ALA A 45 -10.28 15.42 -11.02
CA ALA A 45 -10.93 14.58 -10.02
C ALA A 45 -10.54 13.10 -10.20
N HIS A 46 -10.58 12.58 -11.43
CA HIS A 46 -10.15 11.20 -11.72
C HIS A 46 -8.66 10.99 -11.45
N ALA A 47 -7.80 11.96 -11.78
CA ALA A 47 -6.38 11.91 -11.44
C ALA A 47 -6.14 11.89 -9.92
N SER A 48 -6.93 12.66 -9.15
CA SER A 48 -6.88 12.67 -7.68
C SER A 48 -7.32 11.33 -7.08
N GLU A 49 -8.40 10.75 -7.57
CA GLU A 49 -8.89 9.43 -7.13
C GLU A 49 -7.87 8.32 -7.41
N LEU A 50 -7.21 8.37 -8.57
CA LEU A 50 -6.16 7.43 -8.94
C LEU A 50 -4.92 7.60 -8.04
N ALA A 51 -4.54 8.84 -7.71
CA ALA A 51 -3.45 9.11 -6.76
C ALA A 51 -3.76 8.57 -5.36
N LYS A 52 -4.98 8.81 -4.84
CA LYS A 52 -5.44 8.24 -3.57
C LYS A 52 -5.40 6.70 -3.57
N SER A 53 -5.88 6.09 -4.65
CA SER A 53 -5.87 4.63 -4.81
C SER A 53 -4.47 4.06 -4.80
N ARG A 54 -3.50 4.72 -5.47
CA ARG A 54 -2.08 4.33 -5.45
C ARG A 54 -1.48 4.41 -4.06
N ILE A 55 -1.73 5.50 -3.33
CA ILE A 55 -1.21 5.65 -1.96
C ILE A 55 -1.78 4.56 -1.03
N ALA A 56 -3.09 4.30 -1.11
CA ALA A 56 -3.73 3.23 -0.36
C ALA A 56 -3.15 1.85 -0.71
N ALA A 57 -2.83 1.61 -1.99
CA ALA A 57 -2.19 0.38 -2.45
C ALA A 57 -0.79 0.21 -1.84
N TYR A 58 0.07 1.24 -1.86
CA TYR A 58 1.37 1.20 -1.18
C TYR A 58 1.19 0.91 0.31
N HIS A 59 0.25 1.56 0.98
CA HIS A 59 -0.01 1.35 2.40
C HIS A 59 -0.42 -0.09 2.72
N ARG A 60 -1.33 -0.69 1.94
CA ARG A 60 -1.72 -2.10 2.11
C ARG A 60 -0.53 -3.05 1.97
N VAL A 61 0.35 -2.79 1.01
CA VAL A 61 1.55 -3.59 0.80
C VAL A 61 2.54 -3.43 1.97
N PHE A 62 2.75 -2.22 2.49
CA PHE A 62 3.58 -1.99 3.68
C PHE A 62 2.99 -2.61 4.95
N ALA A 63 1.68 -2.50 5.17
CA ALA A 63 1.04 -3.13 6.30
C ALA A 63 1.20 -4.66 6.28
N ALA A 64 1.09 -5.27 5.10
CA ALA A 64 1.34 -6.70 4.93
C ALA A 64 2.82 -7.07 5.16
N GLU A 65 3.75 -6.25 4.65
CA GLU A 65 5.20 -6.41 4.86
C GLU A 65 5.58 -6.36 6.34
N SER A 66 5.15 -5.31 7.04
CA SER A 66 5.47 -5.11 8.45
C SER A 66 4.83 -6.19 9.34
N GLY A 67 3.61 -6.62 9.01
CA GLY A 67 2.99 -7.77 9.68
C GLY A 67 3.77 -9.08 9.48
N THR A 68 4.40 -9.26 8.32
CA THR A 68 5.24 -10.44 8.03
C THR A 68 6.55 -10.40 8.80
N GLU A 69 7.21 -9.24 8.85
CA GLU A 69 8.45 -9.05 9.61
C GLU A 69 8.25 -9.27 11.12
N PHE A 70 7.12 -8.80 11.65
CA PHE A 70 6.77 -9.03 13.06
C PHE A 70 6.54 -10.52 13.35
N SER A 71 5.73 -11.22 12.53
CA SER A 71 5.53 -12.66 12.68
C SER A 71 6.84 -13.46 12.53
N LEU A 72 7.76 -13.00 11.68
CA LEU A 72 9.09 -13.60 11.56
C LEU A 72 9.89 -13.46 12.86
N THR A 73 9.87 -12.28 13.47
CA THR A 73 10.57 -12.03 14.74
C THR A 73 10.03 -12.96 15.83
N LEU A 74 8.71 -13.11 15.93
CA LEU A 74 8.08 -14.04 16.87
C LEU A 74 8.45 -15.50 16.61
N ALA A 75 8.52 -15.90 15.33
CA ALA A 75 8.91 -17.25 14.96
C ALA A 75 10.39 -17.51 15.30
N TRP A 76 11.30 -16.55 15.08
CA TRP A 76 12.68 -16.65 15.55
C TRP A 76 12.79 -16.81 17.05
N SER A 77 12.05 -16.00 17.82
CA SER A 77 12.05 -16.09 19.28
C SER A 77 11.55 -17.44 19.77
N ALA A 78 10.48 -17.98 19.18
CA ALA A 78 9.93 -19.28 19.57
C ALA A 78 10.92 -20.42 19.30
N VAL A 79 11.58 -20.41 18.13
CA VAL A 79 12.53 -21.46 17.73
C VAL A 79 13.85 -21.33 18.50
N GLY A 80 14.25 -20.11 18.87
CA GLY A 80 15.41 -19.83 19.73
C GLY A 80 15.31 -20.42 21.13
N LEU A 81 14.10 -20.75 21.59
CA LEU A 81 13.86 -21.39 22.88
C LEU A 81 13.94 -22.92 22.81
N LEU A 82 13.93 -23.52 21.62
CA LEU A 82 14.09 -24.96 21.46
C LEU A 82 15.44 -25.43 22.02
N GLY A 83 15.43 -26.56 22.72
CA GLY A 83 16.65 -27.15 23.31
C GLY A 83 17.21 -26.44 24.55
N THR A 84 16.63 -25.30 24.98
CA THR A 84 17.03 -24.60 26.22
C THR A 84 16.47 -25.27 27.48
N THR A 85 15.35 -25.98 27.36
CA THR A 85 14.65 -26.64 28.48
C THR A 85 14.90 -28.14 28.40
N ARG A 86 15.90 -28.66 29.13
CA ARG A 86 16.34 -30.07 29.00
C ARG A 86 15.69 -31.04 30.00
N THR A 87 14.94 -30.54 30.97
CA THR A 87 14.51 -31.34 32.14
C THR A 87 13.02 -31.65 32.19
N ASP A 88 12.18 -30.96 31.42
CA ASP A 88 10.72 -31.18 31.41
C ASP A 88 10.21 -31.47 29.99
N VAL A 89 9.84 -32.74 29.76
CA VAL A 89 9.31 -33.23 28.47
C VAL A 89 8.04 -32.49 28.07
N ARG A 90 7.22 -32.06 29.04
CA ARG A 90 5.98 -31.33 28.78
C ARG A 90 6.28 -29.91 28.32
N ALA A 91 7.21 -29.23 28.97
CA ALA A 91 7.64 -27.89 28.58
C ALA A 91 8.25 -27.87 27.17
N VAL A 92 9.03 -28.90 26.80
CA VAL A 92 9.58 -29.06 25.44
C VAL A 92 8.47 -29.25 24.41
N ALA A 93 7.47 -30.08 24.71
CA ALA A 93 6.33 -30.29 23.81
C ALA A 93 5.51 -29.00 23.59
N GLU A 94 5.28 -28.22 24.66
CA GLU A 94 4.57 -26.94 24.59
C GLU A 94 5.35 -25.90 23.77
N GLN A 95 6.67 -25.80 23.97
CA GLN A 95 7.54 -24.91 23.18
C GLN A 95 7.54 -25.28 21.70
N ARG A 96 7.60 -26.57 21.38
CA ARG A 96 7.55 -27.04 19.99
C ARG A 96 6.21 -26.73 19.33
N GLN A 97 5.11 -26.94 20.05
CA GLN A 97 3.77 -26.62 19.55
C GLN A 97 3.63 -25.11 19.27
N GLU A 98 4.17 -24.26 20.15
CA GLU A 98 4.18 -22.81 19.94
C GLU A 98 5.05 -22.41 18.74
N ALA A 99 6.24 -22.99 18.59
CA ALA A 99 7.11 -22.73 17.44
C ALA A 99 6.42 -23.10 16.11
N VAL A 100 5.75 -24.25 16.05
CA VAL A 100 4.95 -24.67 14.88
C VAL A 100 3.81 -23.69 14.62
N ARG A 101 3.08 -23.27 15.67
CA ARG A 101 2.00 -22.30 15.54
C ARG A 101 2.50 -20.95 14.98
N ARG A 102 3.66 -20.47 15.43
CA ARG A 102 4.26 -19.23 14.92
C ARG A 102 4.75 -19.37 13.48
N MET A 103 5.27 -20.54 13.12
CA MET A 103 5.65 -20.86 11.74
C MET A 103 4.43 -20.83 10.82
N ASP A 104 3.31 -21.43 11.21
CA ASP A 104 2.06 -21.39 10.43
C ASP A 104 1.52 -19.97 10.26
N ASP A 105 1.60 -19.13 11.30
CA ASP A 105 1.20 -17.71 11.20
C ASP A 105 2.11 -16.95 10.23
N LEU A 106 3.43 -17.14 10.33
CA LEU A 106 4.40 -16.54 9.40
C LEU A 106 4.12 -16.98 7.95
N GLN A 107 3.83 -18.26 7.71
CA GLN A 107 3.48 -18.73 6.38
C GLN A 107 2.25 -18.01 5.82
N LYS A 108 1.17 -17.91 6.62
CA LYS A 108 -0.05 -17.19 6.21
C LYS A 108 0.22 -15.71 5.92
N ARG A 109 1.12 -15.08 6.67
CA ARG A 109 1.53 -13.68 6.45
C ARG A 109 2.31 -13.51 5.15
N ILE A 110 3.25 -14.43 4.85
CA ILE A 110 3.99 -14.47 3.58
C ILE A 110 3.03 -14.63 2.40
N GLU A 111 2.06 -15.55 2.51
CA GLU A 111 1.02 -15.74 1.49
C GLU A 111 0.14 -14.50 1.32
N GLY A 112 -0.23 -13.85 2.42
CA GLY A 112 -0.99 -12.59 2.41
C GLY A 112 -0.20 -11.43 1.79
N PHE A 113 1.10 -11.33 2.06
CA PHE A 113 1.98 -10.33 1.45
C PHE A 113 2.14 -10.59 -0.05
N GLN A 114 2.36 -11.84 -0.47
CA GLN A 114 2.38 -12.19 -1.88
C GLN A 114 1.03 -11.90 -2.57
N GLY A 115 -0.08 -12.17 -1.89
CA GLY A 115 -1.43 -11.86 -2.35
C GLY A 115 -1.62 -10.36 -2.57
N SER A 116 -1.19 -9.51 -1.63
CA SER A 116 -1.29 -8.06 -1.77
C SER A 116 -0.46 -7.52 -2.93
N LEU A 117 0.71 -8.12 -3.20
CA LEU A 117 1.51 -7.80 -4.39
C LEU A 117 0.80 -8.19 -5.68
N GLY A 118 0.08 -9.31 -5.70
CA GLY A 118 -0.72 -9.73 -6.85
C GLY A 118 -1.89 -8.79 -7.12
N THR A 119 -2.64 -8.40 -6.08
CA THR A 119 -3.83 -7.55 -6.22
C THR A 119 -3.47 -6.10 -6.51
N GLU A 120 -2.40 -5.56 -5.93
CA GLU A 120 -2.08 -4.13 -6.00
C GLU A 120 -1.06 -3.77 -7.10
N ARG A 121 -0.54 -4.76 -7.84
CA ARG A 121 0.55 -4.58 -8.82
C ARG A 121 0.32 -3.44 -9.81
N TYR A 122 -0.91 -3.31 -10.29
CA TYR A 122 -1.29 -2.30 -11.29
C TYR A 122 -1.24 -0.87 -10.74
N LEU A 123 -1.24 -0.69 -9.42
CA LEU A 123 -1.20 0.60 -8.74
C LEU A 123 0.21 0.96 -8.25
N ILE A 124 0.97 -0.01 -7.74
CA ILE A 124 2.27 0.23 -7.07
C ILE A 124 3.48 0.27 -8.02
N GLY A 125 3.29 -0.08 -9.30
CA GLY A 125 4.31 -0.05 -10.33
C GLY A 125 5.32 -1.21 -10.26
N ASP A 126 5.92 -1.55 -11.39
CA ASP A 126 6.71 -2.77 -11.52
C ASP A 126 8.01 -2.77 -10.70
N ASN A 127 8.69 -1.64 -10.55
CA ASN A 127 9.95 -1.58 -9.80
C ASN A 127 9.74 -1.89 -8.31
N PHE A 128 8.71 -1.27 -7.72
CA PHE A 128 8.36 -1.53 -6.32
C PHE A 128 7.84 -2.95 -6.13
N ALA A 129 6.97 -3.44 -7.03
CA ALA A 129 6.48 -4.81 -6.98
C ALA A 129 7.62 -5.85 -7.06
N ARG A 130 8.62 -5.62 -7.93
CA ARG A 130 9.81 -6.49 -8.01
C ARG A 130 10.63 -6.48 -6.74
N ALA A 131 10.90 -5.30 -6.17
CA ALA A 131 11.63 -5.20 -4.91
C ALA A 131 10.88 -5.88 -3.75
N ALA A 132 9.55 -5.76 -3.71
CA ALA A 132 8.73 -6.40 -2.69
C ALA A 132 8.70 -7.94 -2.85
N LEU A 133 8.70 -8.44 -4.09
CA LEU A 133 8.83 -9.87 -4.37
C LEU A 133 10.19 -10.42 -3.89
N VAL A 134 11.27 -9.65 -4.05
CA VAL A 134 12.59 -10.03 -3.50
C VAL A 134 12.53 -10.13 -1.99
N LEU A 135 11.96 -9.12 -1.31
CA LEU A 135 11.77 -9.15 0.14
C LEU A 135 10.93 -10.35 0.60
N ASN A 136 9.81 -10.64 -0.09
CA ASN A 136 9.00 -11.82 0.20
C ASN A 136 9.78 -13.13 0.00
N GLY A 137 10.69 -13.16 -0.98
CA GLY A 137 11.64 -14.26 -1.19
C GLY A 137 12.56 -14.48 0.01
N GLU A 138 13.10 -13.41 0.60
CA GLU A 138 13.93 -13.48 1.80
C GLU A 138 13.13 -13.96 3.02
N PHE A 139 11.89 -13.50 3.20
CA PHE A 139 10.99 -14.03 4.25
C PHE A 139 10.69 -15.52 4.06
N THR A 140 10.46 -15.96 2.82
CA THR A 140 10.23 -17.36 2.50
C THR A 140 11.46 -18.22 2.79
N GLN A 141 12.66 -17.72 2.48
CA GLN A 141 13.90 -18.41 2.82
C GLN A 141 14.11 -18.51 4.33
N ALA A 142 13.75 -17.47 5.08
CA ALA A 142 13.76 -17.47 6.54
C ALA A 142 12.80 -18.51 7.11
N LEU A 143 11.56 -18.57 6.63
CA LEU A 143 10.58 -19.60 7.01
C LEU A 143 11.13 -21.02 6.79
N ARG A 144 11.75 -21.30 5.63
CA ARG A 144 12.36 -22.61 5.36
C ARG A 144 13.48 -22.97 6.34
N PHE A 145 14.25 -21.98 6.80
CA PHE A 145 15.28 -22.20 7.80
C PHE A 145 14.70 -22.50 9.18
N ILE A 146 13.63 -21.80 9.57
CA ILE A 146 12.87 -22.11 10.78
C ILE A 146 12.37 -23.56 10.75
N GLN A 147 11.75 -23.94 9.64
CA GLN A 147 11.23 -25.28 9.45
C GLN A 147 12.33 -26.33 9.63
N HIS A 148 13.48 -26.12 8.99
CA HIS A 148 14.65 -27.00 9.13
C HIS A 148 15.15 -27.12 10.58
N CYS A 149 15.18 -26.02 11.33
CA CYS A 149 15.53 -26.02 12.76
C CYS A 149 14.53 -26.84 13.60
N ILE A 150 13.22 -26.69 13.35
CA ILE A 150 12.16 -27.45 14.05
C ILE A 150 12.23 -28.94 13.73
N GLU A 151 12.52 -29.30 12.47
CA GLU A 151 12.65 -30.69 12.03
C GLU A 151 13.84 -31.40 12.68
N ARG A 152 14.92 -30.66 12.93
CA ARG A 152 16.14 -31.17 13.58
C ARG A 152 16.14 -31.04 15.10
N ASP A 153 15.15 -30.36 15.67
CA ASP A 153 15.12 -30.00 17.10
C ASP A 153 16.39 -29.23 17.53
N GLU A 154 16.88 -28.35 16.64
CA GLU A 154 18.09 -27.57 16.82
C GLU A 154 17.75 -26.09 17.00
N ALA A 155 18.33 -25.47 18.02
CA ALA A 155 18.29 -24.01 18.13
C ALA A 155 19.01 -23.37 16.93
N PRO A 156 18.49 -22.27 16.38
CA PRO A 156 19.06 -21.63 15.20
C PRO A 156 20.42 -21.00 15.55
N ASP A 157 21.43 -21.25 14.70
CA ASP A 157 22.74 -20.61 14.82
C ASP A 157 22.59 -19.08 14.77
N LYS A 158 23.08 -18.39 15.80
CA LYS A 158 23.02 -16.93 15.90
C LYS A 158 23.63 -16.24 14.68
N HIS A 159 24.76 -16.73 14.17
CA HIS A 159 25.38 -16.14 12.98
C HIS A 159 24.52 -16.35 11.73
N ALA A 160 23.82 -17.48 11.61
CA ALA A 160 22.88 -17.71 10.52
C ALA A 160 21.65 -16.80 10.60
N VAL A 161 21.12 -16.57 11.80
CA VAL A 161 20.03 -15.62 12.04
C VAL A 161 20.47 -14.20 11.69
N ASP A 162 21.63 -13.76 12.16
CA ASP A 162 22.16 -12.41 11.89
C ASP A 162 22.33 -12.15 10.38
N ARG A 163 22.90 -13.11 9.64
CA ARG A 163 23.04 -12.99 8.17
C ARG A 163 21.69 -12.86 7.46
N ARG A 164 20.68 -13.61 7.90
CA ARG A 164 19.34 -13.57 7.31
C ARG A 164 18.62 -12.27 7.65
N SER A 165 18.73 -11.81 8.89
CA SER A 165 18.20 -10.51 9.31
C SER A 165 18.83 -9.37 8.51
N GLN A 166 20.15 -9.43 8.23
CA GLN A 166 20.81 -8.48 7.35
C GLN A 166 20.28 -8.54 5.91
N ALA A 167 20.10 -9.73 5.34
CA ALA A 167 19.55 -9.89 3.98
C ALA A 167 18.15 -9.27 3.86
N ILE A 168 17.27 -9.54 4.83
CA ILE A 168 15.93 -8.96 4.91
C ILE A 168 16.01 -7.43 5.03
N HIS A 169 16.87 -6.92 5.90
CA HIS A 169 17.07 -5.48 6.06
C HIS A 169 17.57 -4.81 4.76
N HIS A 170 18.47 -5.46 4.02
CA HIS A 170 18.92 -4.98 2.71
C HIS A 170 17.80 -4.99 1.67
N ALA A 171 17.01 -6.06 1.60
CA ALA A 171 15.86 -6.15 0.70
C ALA A 171 14.80 -5.08 1.03
N ARG A 172 14.53 -4.85 2.32
CA ARG A 172 13.64 -3.79 2.79
C ARG A 172 14.16 -2.41 2.40
N ARG A 173 15.45 -2.16 2.57
CA ARG A 173 16.06 -0.89 2.14
C ARG A 173 15.91 -0.68 0.63
N ALA A 174 16.12 -1.72 -0.17
CA ALA A 174 15.90 -1.66 -1.62
C ALA A 174 14.42 -1.35 -1.96
N LEU A 175 13.48 -1.97 -1.27
CA LEU A 175 12.04 -1.67 -1.40
C LEU A 175 11.73 -0.19 -1.12
N MET A 176 12.28 0.35 -0.02
CA MET A 176 12.10 1.77 0.35
C MET A 176 12.68 2.73 -0.70
N LEU A 177 13.79 2.35 -1.36
CA LEU A 177 14.35 3.15 -2.46
C LEU A 177 13.47 3.15 -3.71
N CYS A 178 12.64 2.12 -3.90
CA CYS A 178 11.67 2.04 -4.99
C CYS A 178 10.37 2.82 -4.73
N LEU A 179 10.16 3.33 -3.51
CA LEU A 179 9.00 4.16 -3.20
C LEU A 179 9.02 5.46 -4.01
N PRO A 180 7.92 5.86 -4.66
CA PRO A 180 7.83 7.19 -5.23
C PRO A 180 7.79 8.27 -4.13
N PRO A 181 8.26 9.50 -4.40
CA PRO A 181 8.34 10.57 -3.41
C PRO A 181 7.03 10.87 -2.68
N PHE A 182 5.90 10.81 -3.39
CA PHE A 182 4.56 11.05 -2.81
C PHE A 182 4.12 9.96 -1.82
N ALA A 183 4.73 8.78 -1.86
CA ALA A 183 4.48 7.69 -0.92
C ALA A 183 5.52 7.65 0.21
N ARG A 184 6.54 8.53 0.20
CA ARG A 184 7.58 8.63 1.24
C ARG A 184 7.24 9.64 2.34
N ALA A 185 6.39 10.61 2.05
CA ALA A 185 5.96 11.62 3.03
C ALA A 185 4.54 11.31 3.51
N PRO A 186 4.25 11.47 4.81
CA PRO A 186 2.87 11.54 5.25
C PRO A 186 2.26 12.82 4.67
N ALA A 187 1.54 12.72 3.55
CA ALA A 187 0.83 13.86 2.98
C ALA A 187 -0.24 14.33 3.97
N GLU A 188 -0.13 15.58 4.44
CA GLU A 188 -1.03 16.22 5.41
C GLU A 188 -2.53 16.16 5.01
N ASP A 189 -2.83 15.98 3.71
CA ASP A 189 -4.18 15.89 3.15
C ASP A 189 -4.84 14.50 3.22
N LEU A 190 -4.06 13.47 3.54
CA LEU A 190 -4.55 12.17 3.94
C LEU A 190 -4.33 12.13 5.44
N GLN A 191 -5.35 12.38 6.26
CA GLN A 191 -5.21 12.19 7.71
C GLN A 191 -4.75 10.75 7.96
N PHE A 192 -3.45 10.63 8.22
CA PHE A 192 -2.76 9.44 8.64
C PHE A 192 -3.29 9.12 10.03
N SER A 193 -4.15 8.11 10.11
CA SER A 193 -4.10 7.26 11.28
C SER A 193 -2.84 6.42 11.08
N GLU A 194 -1.83 6.58 11.93
CA GLU A 194 -0.88 5.49 12.14
C GLU A 194 -1.71 4.19 12.25
N PRO A 195 -1.33 3.10 11.56
CA PRO A 195 -2.02 1.83 11.78
C PRO A 195 -1.98 1.59 13.28
N ASP A 196 -3.16 1.57 13.89
CA ASP A 196 -3.27 1.52 15.34
C ASP A 196 -2.62 0.22 15.80
N VAL A 197 -1.41 0.39 16.31
CA VAL A 197 -0.53 -0.69 16.71
C VAL A 197 -1.24 -1.52 17.78
N ASP A 198 -2.05 -0.87 18.62
CA ASP A 198 -2.86 -1.52 19.64
C ASP A 198 -4.00 -2.34 19.03
N ASP A 199 -4.57 -1.95 17.89
CA ASP A 199 -5.60 -2.71 17.17
C ASP A 199 -5.01 -3.95 16.47
N ILE A 200 -3.77 -3.84 15.96
CA ILE A 200 -3.00 -4.98 15.46
C ILE A 200 -2.65 -5.94 16.61
N TYR A 201 -2.23 -5.41 17.75
CA TYR A 201 -1.98 -6.20 18.96
C TYR A 201 -3.27 -6.84 19.50
N ALA A 202 -4.40 -6.14 19.50
CA ALA A 202 -5.70 -6.63 19.96
C ALA A 202 -6.23 -7.75 19.07
N GLY A 203 -6.13 -7.61 17.74
CA GLY A 203 -6.52 -8.64 16.78
C GLY A 203 -5.67 -9.92 16.86
N LEU A 204 -4.42 -9.81 17.31
CA LEU A 204 -3.50 -10.94 17.51
C LEU A 204 -3.65 -11.59 18.89
N THR A 205 -3.90 -10.82 19.95
CA THR A 205 -4.07 -11.33 21.32
C THR A 205 -5.45 -11.96 21.53
N THR A 206 -6.51 -11.44 20.91
CA THR A 206 -7.86 -12.06 20.96
C THR A 206 -7.90 -13.45 20.32
N ARG A 207 -7.07 -13.73 19.31
CA ARG A 207 -6.91 -15.09 18.74
C ARG A 207 -6.04 -16.03 19.59
N VAL A 208 -5.34 -15.51 20.60
CA VAL A 208 -4.57 -16.32 21.57
C VAL A 208 -5.41 -16.70 22.80
N HIS A 209 -6.53 -16.02 23.06
CA HIS A 209 -7.44 -16.31 24.18
C HIS A 209 -8.75 -17.01 23.80
N GLN A 210 -8.97 -17.29 22.51
CA GLN A 210 -10.08 -18.13 22.05
C GLN A 210 -9.63 -19.58 21.80
N THR A 211 -9.05 -20.22 22.80
CA THR A 211 -9.09 -21.69 22.89
C THR A 211 -10.34 -22.05 23.71
N PRO A 212 -11.34 -22.71 23.13
CA PRO A 212 -12.50 -23.16 23.90
C PRO A 212 -12.06 -24.20 24.93
N LYS A 213 -12.59 -24.08 26.15
CA LYS A 213 -12.56 -25.12 27.18
C LYS A 213 -13.33 -26.35 26.74
#